data_AF-A0A4S0VG66-F1
#
_entry.id   AF-A0A4S0VG66-F1
#
_cell.length_a   1.000
_cell.length_b   1.000
_cell.length_c   1.000
_cell.angle_alpha   90.00
_cell.angle_beta   90.00
_cell.angle_gamma   90.00
#
_symmetry.space_group_name_H-M   'P 1'
#
loop_
_entity.id
_entity.type
_entity.pdbx_description
1 polymer ?
#
loop_
_entity_poly.entity_id
_entity_poly.type
_entity_poly.pdbx_seq_one_letter_code
_entity_poly.pdbx_strand_id
1 'polypeptide(L)'
;MTPKQKSMLIRALLRDRVFPEGGEYHTAASLWRKGWIFDAYQIGKDNITPEGLTALEQNCKPIEIYPDAHGDVLLVKGQPVARILSGKRKQMENLLANSSL
;
A
#
# COMPACT_ATOMS: atom_id res chain seq x y z
N MET A 1 4.37 11.50 3.10
CA MET A 1 4.21 10.18 3.76
C MET A 1 5.55 9.47 3.78
N THR A 2 5.93 8.76 4.84
CA THR A 2 7.21 8.00 4.85
C THR A 2 7.08 6.66 4.12
N PRO A 3 8.17 6.07 3.62
CA PRO A 3 8.13 4.75 2.99
C PRO A 3 7.52 3.66 3.87
N LYS A 4 7.82 3.67 5.19
CA LYS A 4 7.25 2.73 6.16
C LYS A 4 5.73 2.91 6.33
N GLN A 5 5.25 4.15 6.40
CA GLN A 5 3.81 4.45 6.48
C GLN A 5 3.08 3.96 5.22
N LYS A 6 3.64 4.25 4.04
CA LYS A 6 3.10 3.78 2.75
C LYS A 6 3.04 2.26 2.70
N SER A 7 4.15 1.59 3.00
CA SER A 7 4.24 0.12 3.00
C SER A 7 3.22 -0.51 3.95
N MET A 8 3.06 0.03 5.16
CA MET A 8 2.10 -0.45 6.13
C MET A 8 0.65 -0.29 5.65
N LEU A 9 0.29 0.86 5.07
CA LEU A 9 -1.06 1.06 4.51
C LEU A 9 -1.34 0.14 3.32
N ILE A 10 -0.37 -0.08 2.43
CA ILE A 10 -0.52 -1.02 1.30
C ILE A 10 -0.66 -2.46 1.81
N ARG A 11 0.15 -2.88 2.80
CA ARG A 11 0.02 -4.20 3.45
C ARG A 11 -1.35 -4.36 4.10
N ALA A 12 -1.87 -3.30 4.70
CA ALA A 12 -3.21 -3.28 5.29
C ALA A 12 -4.30 -3.42 4.23
N LEU A 13 -4.19 -2.78 3.07
CA LEU A 13 -5.15 -2.96 1.96
C LEU A 13 -5.15 -4.38 1.37
N LEU A 14 -4.03 -5.09 1.50
CA LEU A 14 -3.86 -6.45 0.96
C LEU A 14 -4.31 -7.56 1.91
N ARG A 15 -4.59 -7.25 3.19
CA ARG A 15 -4.82 -8.25 4.24
C ARG A 15 -5.93 -7.82 5.20
N ASP A 16 -6.66 -8.79 5.71
CA ASP A 16 -7.64 -8.54 6.78
C ASP A 16 -6.94 -8.12 8.09
N ARG A 17 -5.68 -8.57 8.27
CA ARG A 17 -4.85 -8.18 9.40
C ARG A 17 -3.37 -8.11 9.04
N VAL A 18 -2.71 -7.07 9.55
CA VAL A 18 -1.26 -6.87 9.55
C VAL A 18 -0.79 -6.92 10.99
N PHE A 19 0.14 -7.82 11.27
CA PHE A 19 0.85 -7.86 12.55
C PHE A 19 2.10 -7.00 12.43
N PRO A 20 2.19 -5.86 13.17
CA PRO A 20 3.38 -5.03 13.14
C PRO A 20 4.59 -5.82 13.64
N GLU A 21 5.68 -5.78 12.87
CA GLU A 21 6.95 -6.37 13.29
C GLU A 21 7.71 -5.42 14.25
N GLY A 22 8.85 -5.88 14.78
CA GLY A 22 9.69 -5.10 15.68
C GLY A 22 10.01 -3.72 15.11
N GLY A 23 9.60 -2.65 15.82
CA GLY A 23 9.79 -1.26 15.39
C GLY A 23 8.67 -0.69 14.48
N GLU A 24 7.70 -1.50 14.07
CA GLU A 24 6.56 -1.04 13.27
C GLU A 24 5.44 -0.42 14.12
N TYR A 25 5.38 -0.69 15.42
CA TYR A 25 4.40 -0.10 16.35
C TYR A 25 4.44 1.44 16.37
N HIS A 26 5.63 2.04 16.22
CA HIS A 26 5.74 3.50 16.10
C HIS A 26 5.15 4.01 14.78
N THR A 27 5.23 3.21 13.72
CA THR A 27 4.60 3.53 12.43
C THR A 27 3.09 3.44 12.55
N ALA A 28 2.56 2.37 13.15
CA ALA A 28 1.13 2.19 13.42
C ALA A 28 0.56 3.34 14.26
N ALA A 29 1.22 3.68 15.38
CA ALA A 29 0.84 4.81 16.22
C ALA A 29 0.89 6.14 15.45
N SER A 30 1.87 6.32 14.55
CA SER A 30 1.95 7.50 13.70
C SER A 30 0.81 7.58 12.68
N LEU A 31 0.37 6.46 12.10
CA LEU A 31 -0.77 6.43 11.18
C LEU A 31 -2.07 6.78 11.92
N TRP A 32 -2.25 6.23 13.11
CA TRP A 32 -3.42 6.49 13.96
C TRP A 32 -3.50 7.95 14.40
N ARG A 33 -2.39 8.55 14.87
CA ARG A 33 -2.33 9.99 15.22
C ARG A 33 -2.64 10.92 14.03
N LYS A 34 -2.42 10.45 12.80
CA LYS A 34 -2.75 11.18 11.57
C LYS A 34 -4.20 10.94 11.11
N GLY A 35 -4.95 10.09 11.81
CA GLY A 35 -6.31 9.71 11.43
C GLY A 35 -6.37 8.87 10.16
N TRP A 36 -5.28 8.19 9.78
CA TRP A 36 -5.23 7.36 8.56
C TRP A 36 -5.69 5.92 8.78
N ILE A 37 -5.77 5.51 10.04
CA ILE A 37 -6.33 4.23 10.49
C ILE A 37 -7.15 4.46 11.76
N PHE A 38 -8.19 3.65 12.00
CA PHE A 38 -9.06 3.81 13.18
C PHE A 38 -8.39 3.30 14.48
N ASP A 39 -7.62 2.21 14.39
CA ASP A 39 -6.94 1.58 15.53
C ASP A 39 -5.45 1.29 15.23
N ALA A 40 -4.55 1.71 16.14
CA ALA A 40 -3.12 1.44 16.04
C ALA A 40 -2.74 -0.03 16.28
N TYR A 41 -3.61 -0.84 16.90
CA TYR A 41 -3.37 -2.24 17.26
C TYR A 41 -4.06 -3.24 16.32
N GLN A 42 -5.00 -2.78 15.49
CA GLN A 42 -5.75 -3.60 14.55
C GLN A 42 -5.59 -3.11 13.12
N ILE A 43 -4.41 -3.27 12.54
CA ILE A 43 -4.16 -2.83 11.16
C ILE A 43 -4.72 -3.86 10.19
N GLY A 44 -5.56 -3.44 9.24
CA GLY A 44 -6.18 -4.29 8.24
C GLY A 44 -7.02 -3.45 7.29
N LYS A 45 -7.53 -4.05 6.22
CA LYS A 45 -8.28 -3.33 5.17
C LYS A 45 -9.43 -2.48 5.74
N ASP A 46 -10.19 -3.05 6.67
CA ASP A 46 -11.37 -2.40 7.27
C ASP A 46 -11.01 -1.33 8.31
N ASN A 47 -9.73 -1.24 8.67
CA ASN A 47 -9.25 -0.27 9.66
C ASN A 47 -8.64 0.98 9.01
N ILE A 48 -8.55 1.06 7.68
CA ILE A 48 -8.03 2.24 6.98
C ILE A 48 -9.16 3.25 6.79
N THR A 49 -8.91 4.50 7.16
CA THR A 49 -9.90 5.57 7.02
C THR A 49 -9.94 6.12 5.58
N PRO A 50 -11.01 6.82 5.18
CA PRO A 50 -11.04 7.57 3.93
C PRO A 50 -9.87 8.57 3.80
N GLU A 51 -9.45 9.19 4.90
CA GLU A 51 -8.30 10.09 4.95
C GLU A 51 -6.98 9.34 4.70
N GLY A 52 -6.87 8.11 5.18
CA GLY A 52 -5.72 7.23 4.90
C GLY A 52 -5.62 6.84 3.43
N LEU A 53 -6.75 6.54 2.78
CA LEU A 53 -6.81 6.29 1.34
C LEU A 53 -6.45 7.52 0.53
N THR A 54 -6.99 8.68 0.91
CA THR A 54 -6.68 9.97 0.27
C THR A 54 -5.20 10.32 0.43
N ALA A 55 -4.63 10.10 1.61
CA ALA A 55 -3.22 10.30 1.85
C ALA A 55 -2.35 9.37 0.99
N LEU A 56 -2.76 8.11 0.79
CA LEU A 56 -2.08 7.20 -0.15
C LEU A 56 -2.13 7.73 -1.58
N GLU A 57 -3.31 8.13 -2.06
CA GLU A 57 -3.49 8.67 -3.41
C GLU A 57 -2.60 9.89 -3.67
N GLN A 58 -2.52 10.82 -2.73
CA GLN A 58 -1.72 12.05 -2.85
C GLN A 58 -0.20 11.81 -2.78
N ASN A 59 0.24 10.71 -2.18
CA ASN A 59 1.67 10.44 -1.92
C ASN A 59 2.23 9.29 -2.77
N CYS A 60 1.41 8.65 -3.61
CA CYS A 60 1.81 7.56 -4.49
C CYS A 60 1.84 7.99 -5.95
N LYS A 61 2.57 7.23 -6.77
CA LYS A 61 2.51 7.44 -8.22
C LYS A 61 1.11 7.07 -8.72
N PRO A 62 0.63 7.67 -9.83
CA PRO A 62 -0.66 7.30 -10.42
C PRO A 62 -0.77 5.81 -10.69
N ILE A 63 0.31 5.18 -11.17
CA ILE A 63 0.44 3.74 -11.32
C ILE A 63 1.85 3.31 -10.89
N GLU A 64 1.97 2.24 -10.11
CA GLU A 64 3.28 1.66 -9.74
C GLU A 64 3.19 0.15 -9.46
N ILE A 65 4.30 -0.54 -9.62
CA ILE A 65 4.43 -1.95 -9.23
C ILE A 65 5.07 -2.02 -7.84
N TYR A 66 4.36 -2.62 -6.89
CA TYR A 66 4.78 -2.79 -5.51
C TYR A 66 5.13 -4.24 -5.21
N PRO A 67 6.36 -4.55 -4.75
CA PRO A 67 6.72 -5.90 -4.33
C PRO A 67 6.11 -6.22 -2.96
N ASP A 68 5.32 -7.28 -2.89
CA ASP A 68 4.80 -7.90 -1.66
C ASP A 68 5.44 -9.27 -1.43
N ALA A 69 5.30 -9.81 -0.21
CA ALA A 69 5.83 -11.13 0.15
C ALA A 69 5.30 -12.28 -0.74
N HIS A 70 4.13 -12.09 -1.37
CA HIS A 70 3.48 -13.06 -2.23
C HIS A 70 3.60 -12.72 -3.74
N GLY A 71 4.50 -11.80 -4.10
CA GLY A 71 4.74 -11.38 -5.48
C GLY A 71 4.41 -9.91 -5.73
N ASP A 72 4.52 -9.50 -6.99
CA ASP A 72 4.31 -8.11 -7.39
C ASP A 72 2.81 -7.76 -7.48
N VAL A 73 2.47 -6.55 -7.02
CA VAL A 73 1.11 -6.02 -7.05
C VAL A 73 1.11 -4.73 -7.86
N LEU A 74 0.16 -4.60 -8.78
CA LEU A 74 -0.12 -3.35 -9.46
C LEU A 74 -0.93 -2.44 -8.53
N LEU A 75 -0.37 -1.27 -8.24
CA LEU A 75 -1.04 -0.21 -7.53
C LEU A 75 -1.52 0.86 -8.51
N VAL A 76 -2.75 1.33 -8.32
CA VAL A 76 -3.27 2.55 -8.96
C VAL A 76 -3.58 3.53 -7.85
N LYS A 77 -2.99 4.72 -7.90
CA LYS A 77 -3.13 5.76 -6.86
C LYS A 77 -2.83 5.22 -5.44
N GLY A 78 -1.82 4.36 -5.34
CA GLY A 78 -1.41 3.73 -4.08
C GLY A 78 -2.30 2.58 -3.58
N GLN A 79 -3.39 2.25 -4.29
CA GLN A 79 -4.31 1.16 -3.92
C GLN A 79 -4.04 -0.10 -4.76
N PRO A 80 -4.05 -1.30 -4.16
CA PRO A 80 -3.81 -2.54 -4.88
C PRO A 80 -5.00 -2.92 -5.76
N VAL A 81 -4.76 -3.11 -7.06
CA VAL A 81 -5.80 -3.43 -8.04
C VAL A 81 -5.69 -4.87 -8.54
N ALA A 82 -4.47 -5.36 -8.79
CA ALA A 82 -4.25 -6.70 -9.31
C ALA A 82 -2.88 -7.24 -8.90
N ARG A 83 -2.76 -8.57 -8.77
CA ARG A 83 -1.46 -9.25 -8.68
C ARG A 83 -0.89 -9.45 -10.07
N ILE A 84 0.41 -9.23 -10.22
CA ILE A 84 1.13 -9.49 -11.46
C ILE A 84 1.56 -10.96 -11.47
N LEU A 85 1.31 -11.63 -12.60
CA LEU A 85 1.74 -13.01 -12.79
C LEU A 85 3.27 -13.14 -12.66
N SER A 86 3.72 -14.24 -12.07
CA SER A 86 5.15 -14.52 -11.90
C SER A 86 5.90 -14.43 -13.24
N GLY A 87 7.06 -13.79 -13.23
CA GLY A 87 7.87 -13.56 -14.44
C GLY A 87 7.33 -12.49 -15.41
N LYS A 88 6.16 -11.87 -15.15
CA LYS A 88 5.54 -10.87 -16.03
C LYS A 88 5.83 -9.42 -15.65
N ARG A 89 6.67 -9.18 -14.63
CA ARG A 89 7.03 -7.83 -14.16
C ARG A 89 7.51 -6.91 -15.29
N LYS A 90 8.56 -7.32 -16.02
CA LYS A 90 9.12 -6.52 -17.14
C LYS A 90 8.10 -6.25 -18.24
N GLN A 91 7.23 -7.23 -18.53
CA GLN A 91 6.16 -7.05 -19.51
C GLN A 91 5.16 -5.98 -19.04
N MET A 92 4.79 -5.99 -17.75
CA MET A 92 3.94 -4.95 -17.16
C MET A 92 4.62 -3.58 -17.17
N GLU A 93 5.90 -3.50 -16.80
CA GLU A 93 6.67 -2.25 -16.84
C GLU A 93 6.69 -1.64 -18.26
N ASN A 94 6.90 -2.47 -19.29
CA ASN A 94 6.86 -2.03 -20.69
C ASN A 94 5.46 -1.56 -21.11
N LEU A 95 4.40 -2.26 -20.69
CA LEU A 95 3.02 -1.84 -20.97
C LEU A 95 2.74 -0.48 -20.33
N LEU A 96 3.15 -0.27 -19.08
CA LEU A 96 2.95 0.99 -18.37
C LEU A 96 3.77 2.14 -18.97
N ALA A 97 4.99 1.86 -19.47
CA ALA A 97 5.83 2.87 -20.14
C ALA A 97 5.27 3.30 -21.50
N ASN A 98 4.67 2.37 -22.26
CA ASN A 98 4.07 2.64 -23.57
C ASN A 98 2.67 3.25 -23.49
N SER A 99 2.01 3.12 -22.34
CA SER A 99 0.64 3.61 -22.12
C SER A 99 0.63 5.05 -21.62
N SER A 100 1.51 5.93 -22.12
CA SER A 100 1.56 7.35 -21.75
C SER A 100 0.21 8.04 -22.04
N LEU A 101 -0.68 7.96 -21.05
CA LEU A 101 -1.89 8.73 -20.78
C LEU A 101 -1.52 9.84 -19.80
#